data_AF-A0AA95FCH6-F1
#
_entry.id   AF-A0AA95FCH6-F1
#
_cell.length_a   1.000
_cell.length_b   1.000
_cell.length_c   1.000
_cell.angle_alpha   90.00
_cell.angle_beta   90.00
_cell.angle_gamma   90.00
#
_symmetry.space_group_name_H-M   'P 1'
#
loop_
_entity.id
_entity.type
_entity.pdbx_description
1 polymer ?
#
loop_
_entity_poly.entity_id
_entity_poly.type
_entity_poly.pdbx_seq_one_letter_code
_entity_poly.pdbx_strand_id
1 'polypeptide(L)'
;MQDLLGRLTALDPDASETLKVVSYFDTLVARSVGVESMLRGAAVLSGATVGQRDARQIIRVRADGVRIEPVDPGERWMLRDSGTDAVAWIEREGEPHTNDAMILERLTLALGILRARRTGDAESAVELVISSFAGEGERSAALSRLRLPVGAVRVIASPPDPAPALRHPSAVVATRHGLTRATIIAADATPAEAWEGADDLRLGIGSAGTGAELAGSWSDALIAVRLTSPEEPVVDAEDLGAFLLIAAAADSGAMHPDAAALERLDARTRELLDAVVHEQSVRAAAVRLGRHHSSVQDRLIAVIDQLGYDPRTPRGQMRFTVARMLLRLAH
;
A
#
# COMPACT_ATOMS: atom_id res chain seq x y z
N MET A 1 -6.51 -20.52 -20.02
CA MET A 1 -5.20 -20.27 -19.37
C MET A 1 -5.09 -20.96 -18.01
N GLN A 2 -6.09 -20.86 -17.11
CA GLN A 2 -6.07 -21.52 -15.80
C GLN A 2 -5.89 -23.05 -15.86
N ASP A 3 -6.54 -23.73 -16.83
CA ASP A 3 -6.37 -25.18 -17.05
C ASP A 3 -4.97 -25.61 -17.50
N LEU A 4 -4.22 -24.71 -18.14
CA LEU A 4 -2.84 -24.97 -18.58
C LEU A 4 -1.86 -24.75 -17.42
N LEU A 5 -2.10 -23.70 -16.61
CA LEU A 5 -1.36 -23.42 -15.37
C LEU A 5 -1.49 -24.54 -14.34
N GLY A 6 -2.70 -25.11 -14.17
CA GLY A 6 -2.95 -26.23 -13.25
C GLY A 6 -2.30 -27.56 -13.68
N ARG A 7 -2.08 -27.75 -14.98
CA ARG A 7 -1.32 -28.91 -15.51
C ARG A 7 0.19 -28.71 -15.43
N LEU A 8 0.68 -27.47 -15.51
CA LEU A 8 2.11 -27.13 -15.40
C LEU A 8 2.62 -27.13 -13.95
N THR A 9 1.82 -26.68 -12.95
CA THR A 9 2.19 -26.80 -11.52
C THR A 9 2.47 -28.24 -11.08
N ALA A 10 1.82 -29.22 -11.72
CA ALA A 10 2.01 -30.63 -11.44
C ALA A 10 3.22 -31.26 -12.15
N LEU A 11 3.79 -30.58 -13.16
CA LEU A 11 4.87 -31.09 -14.01
C LEU A 11 6.20 -30.38 -13.78
N ASP A 12 6.18 -29.07 -13.52
CA ASP A 12 7.36 -28.24 -13.26
C ASP A 12 6.99 -26.99 -12.44
N PRO A 13 7.27 -26.98 -11.13
CA PRO A 13 7.04 -25.83 -10.26
C PRO A 13 7.73 -24.55 -10.76
N ASP A 14 8.93 -24.65 -11.34
CA ASP A 14 9.71 -23.49 -11.79
C ASP A 14 9.07 -22.85 -13.04
N ALA A 15 8.53 -23.66 -13.95
CA ALA A 15 7.76 -23.18 -15.09
C ALA A 15 6.45 -22.49 -14.67
N SER A 16 5.81 -22.95 -13.58
CA SER A 16 4.63 -22.28 -13.02
C SER A 16 4.96 -20.92 -12.41
N GLU A 17 6.07 -20.83 -11.66
CA GLU A 17 6.55 -19.56 -11.10
C GLU A 17 6.93 -18.55 -12.21
N THR A 18 7.56 -19.03 -13.29
CA THR A 18 7.88 -18.20 -14.46
C THR A 18 6.63 -17.60 -15.10
N LEU A 19 5.54 -18.38 -15.24
CA LEU A 19 4.27 -17.87 -15.78
C LEU A 19 3.61 -16.84 -14.85
N LYS A 20 3.76 -16.98 -13.53
CA LYS A 20 3.28 -15.97 -12.56
C LYS A 20 3.99 -14.64 -12.78
N VAL A 21 5.31 -14.64 -13.03
CA VAL A 21 6.08 -13.43 -13.36
C VAL A 21 5.49 -12.74 -14.60
N VAL A 22 5.24 -13.49 -15.68
CA VAL A 22 4.69 -12.93 -16.93
C VAL A 22 3.32 -12.28 -16.69
N SER A 23 2.40 -13.01 -16.06
CA SER A 23 1.04 -12.56 -15.74
C SER A 23 1.03 -11.32 -14.84
N TYR A 24 1.96 -11.27 -13.88
CA TYR A 24 2.10 -10.13 -12.99
C TYR A 24 2.51 -8.86 -13.75
N PHE A 25 3.55 -8.93 -14.59
CA PHE A 25 3.96 -7.79 -15.42
C PHE A 25 2.87 -7.37 -16.42
N ASP A 26 2.14 -8.32 -17.02
CA ASP A 26 1.02 -8.01 -17.91
C ASP A 26 -0.08 -7.22 -17.17
N THR A 27 -0.39 -7.58 -15.93
CA THR A 27 -1.34 -6.85 -15.08
C THR A 27 -0.88 -5.41 -14.83
N LEU A 28 0.41 -5.21 -14.52
CA LEU A 28 1.00 -3.88 -14.31
C LEU A 28 0.97 -3.04 -15.60
N VAL A 29 1.33 -3.63 -16.73
CA VAL A 29 1.32 -2.95 -18.04
C VAL A 29 -0.09 -2.57 -18.47
N ALA A 30 -1.08 -3.46 -18.25
CA ALA A 30 -2.48 -3.23 -18.56
C ALA A 30 -3.08 -2.10 -17.72
N ARG A 31 -2.65 -1.97 -16.46
CA ARG A 31 -3.06 -0.90 -15.55
C ARG A 31 -2.26 0.40 -15.72
N SER A 32 -1.34 0.44 -16.69
CA SER A 32 -0.49 1.60 -16.98
C SER A 32 0.26 2.16 -15.77
N VAL A 33 0.61 1.30 -14.80
CA VAL A 33 1.43 1.70 -13.65
C VAL A 33 2.76 2.25 -14.15
N GLY A 34 3.31 3.26 -13.50
CA GLY A 34 4.57 3.83 -13.93
C GLY A 34 5.81 3.13 -13.41
N VAL A 35 6.95 3.80 -13.64
CA VAL A 35 8.27 3.18 -13.55
C VAL A 35 8.57 2.68 -12.14
N GLU A 36 8.31 3.49 -11.11
CA GLU A 36 8.57 3.08 -9.73
C GLU A 36 7.69 1.89 -9.32
N SER A 37 6.41 1.92 -9.71
CA SER A 37 5.49 0.81 -9.47
C SER A 37 5.95 -0.48 -10.15
N MET A 38 6.48 -0.37 -11.38
CA MET A 38 7.04 -1.50 -12.13
C MET A 38 8.26 -2.10 -11.43
N LEU A 39 9.18 -1.26 -10.95
CA LEU A 39 10.37 -1.69 -10.20
C LEU A 39 10.00 -2.33 -8.86
N ARG A 40 8.99 -1.79 -8.17
CA ARG A 40 8.50 -2.37 -6.92
C ARG A 40 7.99 -3.79 -7.12
N GLY A 41 7.23 -3.99 -8.18
CA GLY A 41 6.80 -5.32 -8.60
C GLY A 41 7.96 -6.28 -8.81
N ALA A 42 8.99 -5.84 -9.55
CA ALA A 42 10.19 -6.64 -9.79
C ALA A 42 10.99 -6.94 -8.50
N ALA A 43 11.09 -5.97 -7.58
CA ALA A 43 11.81 -6.14 -6.32
C ALA A 43 11.12 -7.16 -5.41
N VAL A 44 9.78 -7.09 -5.29
CA VAL A 44 8.99 -8.05 -4.52
C VAL A 44 9.08 -9.46 -5.14
N LEU A 45 8.97 -9.58 -6.47
CA LEU A 45 9.05 -10.88 -7.16
C LEU A 45 10.44 -11.52 -7.07
N SER A 46 11.51 -10.72 -7.16
CA SER A 46 12.89 -11.22 -7.10
C SER A 46 13.39 -11.47 -5.67
N GLY A 47 12.71 -10.89 -4.66
CA GLY A 47 13.19 -10.87 -3.28
C GLY A 47 14.53 -10.13 -3.14
N ALA A 48 14.85 -9.24 -4.08
CA ALA A 48 16.11 -8.51 -4.15
C ALA A 48 15.85 -7.02 -4.44
N THR A 49 16.87 -6.18 -4.21
CA THR A 49 16.80 -4.78 -4.64
C THR A 49 16.85 -4.73 -6.16
N VAL A 50 15.97 -3.95 -6.77
CA VAL A 50 15.90 -3.77 -8.22
C VAL A 50 16.03 -2.29 -8.53
N GLY A 51 16.76 -1.96 -9.59
CA GLY A 51 16.87 -0.58 -10.03
C GLY A 51 16.76 -0.41 -11.53
N GLN A 52 16.55 0.85 -11.92
CA GLN A 52 16.71 1.30 -13.29
C GLN A 52 17.42 2.64 -13.34
N ARG A 53 18.11 2.88 -14.45
CA ARG A 53 18.72 4.15 -14.80
C ARG A 53 18.28 4.49 -16.20
N ASP A 54 17.85 5.73 -16.41
CA ASP A 54 17.70 6.35 -17.72
C ASP A 54 18.44 7.70 -17.76
N ALA A 55 18.29 8.46 -18.84
CA ALA A 55 18.94 9.77 -18.99
C ALA A 55 18.49 10.83 -17.98
N ARG A 56 17.39 10.59 -17.24
CA ARG A 56 16.81 11.55 -16.29
C ARG A 56 17.14 11.20 -14.86
N GLN A 57 17.06 9.93 -14.50
CA GLN A 57 17.16 9.52 -13.11
C GLN A 57 17.59 8.07 -12.90
N ILE A 58 17.99 7.81 -11.65
CA ILE A 58 18.23 6.48 -11.10
C ILE A 58 17.12 6.20 -10.07
N ILE A 59 16.49 5.04 -10.16
CA ILE A 59 15.49 4.58 -9.20
C ILE A 59 15.93 3.22 -8.65
N ARG A 60 15.88 3.05 -7.33
CA ARG A 60 16.18 1.80 -6.64
C ARG A 60 15.06 1.46 -5.67
N VAL A 61 14.62 0.21 -5.69
CA VAL A 61 13.55 -0.31 -4.84
C VAL A 61 14.02 -1.59 -4.18
N ARG A 62 13.99 -1.64 -2.85
CA ARG A 62 14.38 -2.80 -2.05
C ARG A 62 13.36 -3.93 -2.18
N ALA A 63 13.76 -5.15 -1.83
CA ALA A 63 12.94 -6.36 -1.87
C ALA A 63 11.56 -6.25 -1.16
N ASP A 64 11.44 -5.42 -0.13
CA ASP A 64 10.16 -5.15 0.57
C ASP A 64 9.31 -4.07 -0.12
N GLY A 65 9.74 -3.67 -1.31
CA GLY A 65 9.11 -2.67 -2.13
C GLY A 65 9.43 -1.23 -1.75
N VAL A 66 10.26 -0.93 -0.74
CA VAL A 66 10.55 0.47 -0.36
C VAL A 66 11.58 1.09 -1.30
N ARG A 67 11.28 2.29 -1.81
CA ARG A 67 12.24 3.09 -2.60
C ARG A 67 13.37 3.58 -1.69
N ILE A 68 14.60 3.45 -2.17
CA ILE A 68 15.83 3.80 -1.45
C ILE A 68 16.68 4.75 -2.30
N GLU A 69 17.72 5.30 -1.69
CA GLU A 69 18.60 6.26 -2.36
C GLU A 69 19.22 5.70 -3.64
N PRO A 70 19.30 6.53 -4.70
CA PRO A 70 19.89 6.13 -5.95
C PRO A 70 21.39 5.87 -5.79
N VAL A 71 21.86 4.81 -6.42
CA VAL A 71 23.27 4.44 -6.51
C VAL A 71 23.51 3.96 -7.93
N ASP A 72 24.59 4.44 -8.55
CA ASP A 72 25.00 3.97 -9.87
C ASP A 72 25.38 2.48 -9.79
N PRO A 73 24.77 1.61 -10.61
CA PRO A 73 25.08 0.19 -10.58
C PRO A 73 26.51 -0.15 -11.04
N GLY A 74 27.13 0.69 -11.86
CA GLY A 74 28.35 0.33 -12.59
C GLY A 74 28.18 -1.02 -13.29
N GLU A 75 29.15 -1.93 -13.08
CA GLU A 75 29.13 -3.30 -13.61
C GLU A 75 28.92 -4.36 -12.51
N ARG A 76 28.43 -3.97 -11.33
CA ARG A 76 28.41 -4.84 -10.14
C ARG A 76 27.38 -5.96 -10.19
N TRP A 77 26.30 -5.77 -10.94
CA TRP A 77 25.09 -6.58 -10.84
C TRP A 77 24.62 -7.08 -12.20
N MET A 78 23.66 -8.01 -12.21
CA MET A 78 23.03 -8.47 -13.44
C MET A 78 22.26 -7.31 -14.08
N LEU A 79 22.82 -6.72 -15.14
CA LEU A 79 22.24 -5.63 -15.91
C LEU A 79 21.58 -6.15 -17.19
N ARG A 80 20.53 -5.46 -17.62
CA ARG A 80 19.93 -5.64 -18.94
C ARG A 80 19.50 -4.30 -19.51
N ASP A 81 19.81 -4.10 -20.78
CA ASP A 81 19.37 -2.91 -21.51
C ASP A 81 17.84 -2.85 -21.59
N SER A 82 17.34 -1.64 -21.44
CA SER A 82 15.91 -1.34 -21.45
C SER A 82 15.54 -0.24 -22.46
N GLY A 83 16.53 0.29 -23.19
CA GLY A 83 16.39 1.30 -24.23
C GLY A 83 17.68 2.09 -24.41
N THR A 84 17.66 3.12 -25.25
CA THR A 84 18.81 4.03 -25.43
C THR A 84 19.18 4.67 -24.09
N ASP A 85 20.45 4.48 -23.69
CA ASP A 85 21.02 4.97 -22.42
C ASP A 85 20.26 4.55 -21.15
N ALA A 86 19.47 3.46 -21.24
CA ALA A 86 18.64 2.99 -20.15
C ALA A 86 18.88 1.53 -19.81
N VAL A 87 19.12 1.24 -18.53
CA VAL A 87 19.39 -0.11 -18.02
C VAL A 87 18.51 -0.41 -16.81
N ALA A 88 18.20 -1.68 -16.60
CA ALA A 88 17.63 -2.20 -15.37
C ALA A 88 18.54 -3.28 -14.79
N TRP A 89 18.51 -3.48 -13.47
CA TRP A 89 19.33 -4.50 -12.80
C TRP A 89 18.65 -5.09 -11.56
N ILE A 90 19.15 -6.24 -11.13
CA ILE A 90 18.82 -6.89 -9.87
C ILE A 90 20.09 -6.97 -9.02
N GLU A 91 20.07 -6.41 -7.82
CA GLU A 91 21.18 -6.44 -6.86
C GLU A 91 21.19 -7.79 -6.12
N ARG A 92 21.76 -8.80 -6.77
CA ARG A 92 21.98 -10.11 -6.18
C ARG A 92 23.47 -10.35 -5.97
N GLU A 93 23.80 -10.88 -4.79
CA GLU A 93 25.11 -11.44 -4.51
C GLU A 93 25.11 -12.93 -4.82
N GLY A 94 26.14 -13.42 -5.52
CA GLY A 94 26.26 -14.83 -5.91
C GLY A 94 25.49 -15.17 -7.18
N GLU A 95 25.08 -16.44 -7.30
CA GLU A 95 24.41 -16.95 -8.49
C GLU A 95 22.99 -16.37 -8.66
N PRO A 96 22.58 -16.03 -9.88
CA PRO A 96 21.19 -15.66 -10.18
C PRO A 96 20.20 -16.73 -9.72
N HIS A 97 19.08 -16.29 -9.18
CA HIS A 97 17.93 -17.16 -8.92
C HIS A 97 17.25 -17.53 -10.24
N THR A 98 16.55 -18.67 -10.27
CA THR A 98 15.88 -19.23 -11.46
C THR A 98 15.08 -18.21 -12.27
N ASN A 99 14.35 -17.31 -11.60
CA ASN A 99 13.44 -16.37 -12.24
C ASN A 99 14.05 -14.99 -12.54
N ASP A 100 15.29 -14.69 -12.11
CA ASP A 100 15.84 -13.33 -12.24
C ASP A 100 15.96 -12.88 -13.69
N ALA A 101 16.44 -13.77 -14.57
CA ALA A 101 16.57 -13.48 -15.99
C ALA A 101 15.20 -13.13 -16.62
N MET A 102 14.16 -13.87 -16.25
CA MET A 102 12.79 -13.64 -16.71
C MET A 102 12.21 -12.35 -16.12
N ILE A 103 12.38 -12.09 -14.83
CA ILE A 103 11.92 -10.86 -14.17
C ILE A 103 12.57 -9.65 -14.86
N LEU A 104 13.88 -9.71 -15.09
CA LEU A 104 14.62 -8.63 -15.72
C LEU A 104 14.19 -8.45 -17.19
N GLU A 105 13.94 -9.53 -17.93
CA GLU A 105 13.38 -9.46 -19.29
C GLU A 105 12.03 -8.75 -19.33
N ARG A 106 11.09 -9.18 -18.48
CA ARG A 106 9.74 -8.64 -18.45
C ARG A 106 9.75 -7.20 -17.97
N LEU A 107 10.60 -6.86 -17.01
CA LEU A 107 10.82 -5.50 -16.55
C LEU A 107 11.34 -4.60 -17.68
N THR A 108 12.40 -4.98 -18.38
CA THR A 108 12.99 -4.10 -19.42
C THR A 108 12.03 -3.87 -20.58
N LEU A 109 11.27 -4.90 -20.98
CA LEU A 109 10.19 -4.76 -21.96
C LEU A 109 9.11 -3.78 -21.47
N ALA A 110 8.63 -3.95 -20.23
CA ALA A 110 7.60 -3.09 -19.66
C ALA A 110 8.07 -1.63 -19.54
N LEU A 111 9.32 -1.40 -19.12
CA LEU A 111 9.94 -0.07 -19.08
C LEU A 111 10.09 0.55 -20.48
N GLY A 112 10.43 -0.26 -21.49
CA GLY A 112 10.43 0.16 -22.89
C GLY A 112 9.05 0.64 -23.36
N ILE A 113 8.00 -0.13 -23.06
CA ILE A 113 6.60 0.24 -23.38
C ILE A 113 6.21 1.53 -22.64
N LEU A 114 6.58 1.68 -21.36
CA LEU A 114 6.29 2.89 -20.58
C LEU A 114 7.00 4.13 -21.14
N ARG A 115 8.27 4.00 -21.56
CA ARG A 115 9.00 5.08 -22.21
C ARG A 115 8.40 5.46 -23.56
N ALA A 116 8.03 4.48 -24.38
CA ALA A 116 7.37 4.72 -25.65
C ALA A 116 6.01 5.42 -25.47
N ARG A 117 5.33 5.18 -24.33
CA ARG A 117 4.06 5.84 -23.98
C ARG A 117 4.22 7.27 -23.46
N ARG A 118 5.39 7.70 -22.96
CA ARG A 118 5.47 8.92 -22.12
C ARG A 118 6.32 10.06 -22.67
N THR A 119 5.58 11.08 -23.12
CA THR A 119 5.68 12.45 -22.58
C THR A 119 4.26 13.02 -22.44
N GLY A 120 3.74 13.16 -21.21
CA GLY A 120 2.57 14.01 -20.93
C GLY A 120 1.26 13.37 -20.43
N ASP A 121 1.19 12.06 -20.12
CA ASP A 121 -0.03 11.46 -19.56
C ASP A 121 -0.30 11.91 -18.10
N ALA A 122 -1.57 11.87 -17.69
CA ALA A 122 -2.02 12.32 -16.37
C ALA A 122 -1.56 11.37 -15.27
N GLU A 123 -1.53 10.07 -15.53
CA GLU A 123 -1.13 9.03 -14.60
C GLU A 123 0.34 9.19 -14.16
N SER A 124 1.25 9.49 -15.10
CA SER A 124 2.64 9.82 -14.76
C SER A 124 2.76 11.03 -13.87
N ALA A 125 1.93 12.05 -14.15
CA ALA A 125 1.98 13.29 -13.39
C ALA A 125 1.47 13.04 -11.97
N VAL A 126 0.42 12.23 -11.78
CA VAL A 126 -0.06 11.80 -10.46
C VAL A 126 1.04 11.05 -9.70
N GLU A 127 1.66 10.03 -10.30
CA GLU A 127 2.74 9.27 -9.65
C GLU A 127 3.93 10.16 -9.25
N LEU A 128 4.28 11.14 -10.09
CA LEU A 128 5.39 12.04 -9.80
C LEU A 128 5.07 12.97 -8.63
N VAL A 129 3.85 13.52 -8.55
CA VAL A 129 3.51 14.49 -7.49
C VAL A 129 3.35 13.85 -6.12
N ILE A 130 2.90 12.59 -6.06
CA ILE A 130 2.78 11.84 -4.80
C ILE A 130 4.10 11.17 -4.37
N SER A 131 5.14 11.23 -5.20
CA SER A 131 6.45 10.65 -4.86
C SER A 131 7.23 11.58 -3.93
N SER A 132 7.73 11.01 -2.83
CA SER A 132 8.65 11.69 -1.90
C SER A 132 10.05 11.90 -2.49
N PHE A 133 10.40 11.17 -3.56
CA PHE A 133 11.69 11.27 -4.24
C PHE A 133 11.69 12.26 -5.42
N ALA A 134 10.53 12.81 -5.78
CA ALA A 134 10.46 13.82 -6.84
C ALA A 134 11.09 15.14 -6.38
N GLY A 135 11.97 15.70 -7.22
CA GLY A 135 12.52 17.04 -7.00
C GLY A 135 11.44 18.12 -7.12
N GLU A 136 11.64 19.27 -6.48
CA GLU A 136 10.66 20.37 -6.46
C GLU A 136 10.28 20.85 -7.88
N GLY A 137 11.26 21.03 -8.76
CA GLY A 137 11.03 21.46 -10.14
C GLY A 137 10.24 20.43 -10.96
N GLU A 138 10.55 19.14 -10.81
CA GLU A 138 9.83 18.05 -11.47
C GLU A 138 8.39 17.96 -10.98
N ARG A 139 8.19 18.05 -9.66
CA ARG A 139 6.86 18.08 -9.03
C ARG A 139 6.04 19.26 -9.54
N SER A 140 6.61 20.46 -9.59
CA SER A 140 5.95 21.66 -10.12
C SER A 140 5.54 21.49 -11.59
N ALA A 141 6.41 20.91 -12.42
CA ALA A 141 6.11 20.61 -13.81
C ALA A 141 5.05 19.50 -14.00
N ALA A 142 4.89 18.58 -13.05
CA ALA A 142 3.77 17.63 -13.05
C ALA A 142 2.46 18.24 -12.56
N LEU A 143 2.49 19.04 -11.49
CA LEU A 143 1.32 19.74 -10.97
C LEU A 143 0.66 20.62 -12.03
N SER A 144 1.46 21.34 -12.83
CA SER A 144 0.94 22.19 -13.92
C SER A 144 0.23 21.39 -15.02
N ARG A 145 0.58 20.11 -15.22
CA ARG A 145 -0.09 19.21 -16.18
C ARG A 145 -1.41 18.67 -15.65
N LEU A 146 -1.54 18.49 -14.33
CA LEU A 146 -2.73 17.93 -13.68
C LEU A 146 -3.92 18.90 -13.64
N ARG A 147 -3.70 20.20 -13.85
CA ARG A 147 -4.74 21.25 -13.86
C ARG A 147 -5.66 21.15 -12.63
N LEU A 148 -5.05 20.93 -11.47
CA LEU A 148 -5.76 20.80 -10.20
C LEU A 148 -6.57 22.07 -9.88
N PRO A 149 -7.68 21.94 -9.14
CA PRO A 149 -8.44 23.09 -8.68
C PRO A 149 -7.58 24.05 -7.86
N VAL A 150 -7.94 25.33 -7.88
CA VAL A 150 -7.28 26.34 -7.05
C VAL A 150 -7.67 26.09 -5.59
N GLY A 151 -6.67 25.93 -4.72
CA GLY A 151 -6.88 25.76 -3.28
C GLY A 151 -6.13 24.55 -2.72
N ALA A 152 -6.57 24.10 -1.55
CA ALA A 152 -6.05 22.90 -0.93
C ALA A 152 -6.56 21.65 -1.67
N VAL A 153 -5.70 20.65 -1.78
CA VAL A 153 -5.94 19.36 -2.41
C VAL A 153 -5.51 18.24 -1.45
N ARG A 154 -6.01 17.04 -1.71
CA ARG A 154 -5.64 15.83 -0.96
C ARG A 154 -5.68 14.59 -1.85
N VAL A 155 -5.02 13.54 -1.40
CA VAL A 155 -5.00 12.24 -2.09
C VAL A 155 -5.95 11.27 -1.39
N ILE A 156 -6.74 10.54 -2.17
CA ILE A 156 -7.50 9.38 -1.70
C ILE A 156 -6.80 8.12 -2.18
N ALA A 157 -6.56 7.19 -1.25
CA ALA A 157 -6.16 5.82 -1.51
C ALA A 157 -7.40 4.93 -1.60
N SER A 158 -7.56 4.25 -2.74
CA SER A 158 -8.68 3.34 -3.00
C SER A 158 -8.21 2.02 -3.65
N PRO A 159 -9.06 0.98 -3.69
CA PRO A 159 -8.86 -0.13 -4.62
C PRO A 159 -8.64 0.36 -6.06
N PRO A 160 -7.95 -0.42 -6.91
CA PRO A 160 -7.73 -0.05 -8.31
C PRO A 160 -9.02 0.17 -9.10
N ASP A 161 -10.08 -0.56 -8.75
CA ASP A 161 -11.36 -0.58 -9.43
C ASP A 161 -12.49 -0.40 -8.39
N PRO A 162 -13.57 0.34 -8.72
CA PRO A 162 -13.78 1.10 -9.95
C PRO A 162 -12.88 2.36 -10.00
N ALA A 163 -12.58 2.82 -11.21
CA ALA A 163 -11.89 4.09 -11.41
C ALA A 163 -12.81 5.27 -11.01
N PRO A 164 -12.25 6.37 -10.47
CA PRO A 164 -13.00 7.58 -10.18
C PRO A 164 -13.46 8.26 -11.48
N ALA A 165 -14.35 9.24 -11.36
CA ALA A 165 -14.76 10.08 -12.48
C ALA A 165 -13.53 10.75 -13.14
N LEU A 166 -13.53 10.81 -14.48
CA LEU A 166 -12.39 11.29 -15.29
C LEU A 166 -11.89 12.70 -14.96
N ARG A 167 -12.70 13.51 -14.28
CA ARG A 167 -12.32 14.87 -13.83
C ARG A 167 -11.30 14.86 -12.69
N HIS A 168 -11.16 13.75 -11.98
CA HIS A 168 -10.24 13.59 -10.85
C HIS A 168 -9.00 12.83 -11.31
N PRO A 169 -7.81 13.48 -11.37
CA PRO A 169 -6.60 12.81 -11.79
C PRO A 169 -6.30 11.63 -10.87
N SER A 170 -6.07 10.45 -11.45
CA SER A 170 -5.71 9.27 -10.69
C SER A 170 -4.69 8.39 -11.39
N ALA A 171 -3.95 7.60 -10.61
CA ALA A 171 -3.04 6.58 -11.12
C ALA A 171 -3.11 5.34 -10.23
N VAL A 172 -2.95 4.16 -10.82
CA VAL A 172 -2.75 2.93 -10.06
C VAL A 172 -1.27 2.79 -9.74
N VAL A 173 -0.95 2.71 -8.47
CA VAL A 173 0.41 2.66 -7.93
C VAL A 173 0.63 1.31 -7.27
N ALA A 174 1.79 0.70 -7.54
CA ALA A 174 2.21 -0.45 -6.75
C ALA A 174 2.80 0.03 -5.43
N THR A 175 2.25 -0.47 -4.33
CA THR A 175 2.76 -0.28 -2.99
C THR A 175 3.23 -1.62 -2.44
N ARG A 176 3.91 -1.61 -1.29
CA ARG A 176 4.24 -2.86 -0.58
C ARG A 176 3.00 -3.59 -0.03
N HIS A 177 1.84 -2.92 -0.01
CA HIS A 177 0.55 -3.47 0.44
C HIS A 177 -0.34 -3.88 -0.74
N GLY A 178 0.19 -3.87 -1.97
CA GLY A 178 -0.54 -4.21 -3.18
C GLY A 178 -0.81 -3.00 -4.07
N LEU A 179 -1.68 -3.20 -5.07
CA LEU A 179 -2.06 -2.16 -6.01
C LEU A 179 -3.11 -1.24 -5.39
N THR A 180 -2.81 0.05 -5.35
CA THR A 180 -3.68 1.08 -4.78
C THR A 180 -3.81 2.20 -5.77
N ARG A 181 -5.02 2.72 -5.97
CA ARG A 181 -5.22 3.91 -6.77
C ARG A 181 -5.04 5.15 -5.90
N ALA A 182 -4.21 6.07 -6.37
CA ALA A 182 -4.09 7.41 -5.84
C ALA A 182 -4.98 8.32 -6.67
N THR A 183 -5.94 8.99 -6.05
CA THR A 183 -6.84 9.95 -6.70
C THR A 183 -6.69 11.31 -6.04
N ILE A 184 -6.40 12.36 -6.81
CA ILE A 184 -6.26 13.72 -6.28
C ILE A 184 -7.59 14.44 -6.42
N ILE A 185 -8.08 15.00 -5.32
CA ILE A 185 -9.32 15.79 -5.25
C ILE A 185 -9.07 17.14 -4.55
N ALA A 186 -10.01 18.06 -4.68
CA ALA A 186 -10.04 19.26 -3.83
C ALA A 186 -10.27 18.85 -2.35
N ALA A 187 -9.70 19.61 -1.41
CA ALA A 187 -9.81 19.29 0.01
C ALA A 187 -11.26 19.39 0.53
N ASP A 188 -12.08 20.25 -0.04
CA ASP A 188 -13.50 20.44 0.30
C ASP A 188 -14.44 19.46 -0.43
N ALA A 189 -13.94 18.73 -1.44
CA ALA A 189 -14.71 17.72 -2.14
C ALA A 189 -14.87 16.46 -1.29
N THR A 190 -16.03 15.81 -1.42
CA THR A 190 -16.33 14.54 -0.77
C THR A 190 -15.90 13.36 -1.63
N PRO A 191 -15.53 12.20 -1.06
CA PRO A 191 -15.23 11.00 -1.84
C PRO A 191 -16.40 10.54 -2.72
N ALA A 192 -17.65 10.76 -2.29
CA ALA A 192 -18.85 10.45 -3.07
C ALA A 192 -18.91 11.22 -4.40
N GLU A 193 -18.28 12.40 -4.49
CA GLU A 193 -18.14 13.11 -5.76
C GLU A 193 -17.15 12.44 -6.70
N ALA A 194 -16.14 11.73 -6.17
CA ALA A 194 -15.15 11.06 -6.99
C ALA A 194 -15.64 9.72 -7.55
N TRP A 195 -16.52 9.02 -6.85
CA TRP A 195 -17.11 7.76 -7.30
C TRP A 195 -18.65 7.83 -7.23
N GLU A 196 -19.26 8.10 -8.39
CA GLU A 196 -20.72 8.09 -8.51
C GLU A 196 -21.27 6.67 -8.35
N GLY A 197 -22.04 6.43 -7.28
CA GLY A 197 -22.73 5.15 -7.04
C GLY A 197 -21.83 3.99 -6.60
N ALA A 198 -20.65 4.28 -6.04
CA ALA A 198 -19.78 3.27 -5.44
C ALA A 198 -19.92 3.28 -3.91
N ASP A 199 -21.11 2.87 -3.45
CA ASP A 199 -21.34 2.58 -2.05
C ASP A 199 -20.42 1.39 -1.66
N ASP A 200 -19.83 1.43 -0.47
CA ASP A 200 -18.95 0.38 0.10
C ASP A 200 -17.47 0.37 -0.35
N LEU A 201 -16.95 1.41 -1.00
CA LEU A 201 -15.50 1.50 -1.24
C LEU A 201 -14.72 1.73 0.05
N ARG A 202 -13.66 0.94 0.24
CA ARG A 202 -12.66 1.19 1.27
C ARG A 202 -11.76 2.34 0.85
N LEU A 203 -11.86 3.48 1.53
CA LEU A 203 -11.14 4.70 1.16
C LEU A 203 -10.32 5.20 2.35
N GLY A 204 -9.04 5.50 2.09
CA GLY A 204 -8.21 6.29 2.99
C GLY A 204 -8.04 7.68 2.42
N ILE A 205 -8.40 8.70 3.18
CA ILE A 205 -8.26 10.10 2.77
C ILE A 205 -7.03 10.67 3.45
N GLY A 206 -6.11 11.23 2.66
CA GLY A 206 -4.91 11.89 3.17
C GLY A 206 -5.19 13.30 3.67
N SER A 207 -4.26 13.85 4.44
CA SER A 207 -4.35 15.23 4.92
C SER A 207 -4.41 16.24 3.79
N ALA A 208 -5.14 17.34 4.02
CA ALA A 208 -5.28 18.43 3.08
C ALA A 208 -4.04 19.34 3.08
N GLY A 209 -3.64 19.78 1.89
CA GLY A 209 -2.51 20.68 1.74
C GLY A 209 -2.40 21.29 0.36
N THR A 210 -1.29 21.96 0.11
CA THR A 210 -0.91 22.45 -1.21
C THR A 210 -0.51 21.29 -2.13
N GLY A 211 -0.42 21.56 -3.43
CA GLY A 211 0.08 20.57 -4.39
C GLY A 211 1.49 20.04 -4.07
N ALA A 212 2.31 20.81 -3.35
CA ALA A 212 3.65 20.40 -2.92
C ALA A 212 3.62 19.33 -1.82
N GLU A 213 2.53 19.25 -1.04
CA GLU A 213 2.36 18.37 0.12
C GLU A 213 1.67 17.04 -0.24
N LEU A 214 1.35 16.81 -1.52
CA LEU A 214 0.67 15.60 -1.99
C LEU A 214 1.42 14.30 -1.69
N ALA A 215 2.76 14.33 -1.57
CA ALA A 215 3.53 13.17 -1.14
C ALA A 215 3.23 12.77 0.31
N GLY A 216 3.06 13.75 1.20
CA GLY A 216 2.64 13.53 2.59
C GLY A 216 1.19 13.03 2.64
N SER A 217 0.29 13.74 1.95
CA SER A 217 -1.12 13.35 1.82
C SER A 217 -1.27 11.90 1.32
N TRP A 218 -0.46 11.46 0.35
CA TRP A 218 -0.47 10.08 -0.13
C TRP A 218 -0.01 9.07 0.94
N SER A 219 1.04 9.38 1.69
CA SER A 219 1.51 8.54 2.80
C SER A 219 0.40 8.37 3.86
N ASP A 220 -0.28 9.47 4.19
CA ASP A 220 -1.36 9.47 5.17
C ASP A 220 -2.58 8.68 4.67
N ALA A 221 -2.93 8.84 3.39
CA ALA A 221 -4.00 8.08 2.74
C ALA A 221 -3.75 6.56 2.76
N LEU A 222 -2.50 6.14 2.55
CA LEU A 222 -2.10 4.72 2.61
C LEU A 222 -2.21 4.13 4.02
N ILE A 223 -1.95 4.93 5.06
CA ILE A 223 -2.21 4.54 6.44
C ILE A 223 -3.71 4.44 6.68
N ALA A 224 -4.46 5.49 6.34
CA ALA A 224 -5.90 5.57 6.56
C ALA A 224 -6.65 4.41 5.89
N VAL A 225 -6.34 4.07 4.62
CA VAL A 225 -7.05 3.00 3.89
C VAL A 225 -6.85 1.64 4.55
N ARG A 226 -5.69 1.39 5.18
CA ARG A 226 -5.41 0.15 5.91
C ARG A 226 -6.12 0.08 7.26
N LEU A 227 -6.48 1.22 7.84
CA LEU A 227 -7.23 1.28 9.09
C LEU A 227 -8.75 1.10 8.91
N THR A 228 -9.25 1.21 7.68
CA THR A 228 -10.68 0.98 7.35
C THR A 228 -11.15 -0.42 7.77
N SER A 229 -12.43 -0.53 8.10
CA SER A 229 -13.13 -1.79 8.40
C SER A 229 -14.49 -1.84 7.68
N PRO A 230 -15.22 -2.97 7.71
CA PRO A 230 -16.58 -3.02 7.17
C PRO A 230 -17.53 -1.99 7.81
N GLU A 231 -17.33 -1.67 9.10
CA GLU A 231 -18.12 -0.68 9.84
C GLU A 231 -17.67 0.76 9.59
N GLU A 232 -16.41 0.93 9.20
CA GLU A 232 -15.78 2.22 8.92
C GLU A 232 -15.00 2.12 7.59
N PRO A 233 -15.71 2.08 6.44
CA PRO A 233 -15.08 1.86 5.15
C PRO A 233 -14.30 3.09 4.67
N VAL A 234 -14.55 4.27 5.22
CA VAL A 234 -13.85 5.51 4.89
C VAL A 234 -13.19 6.05 6.15
N VAL A 235 -11.88 6.26 6.11
CA VAL A 235 -11.10 6.86 7.19
C VAL A 235 -10.42 8.11 6.67
N ASP A 236 -10.66 9.25 7.31
CA ASP A 236 -9.91 10.48 7.08
C ASP A 236 -8.68 10.51 8.00
N ALA A 237 -7.49 10.73 7.43
CA ALA A 237 -6.26 10.76 8.18
C ALA A 237 -6.23 11.92 9.21
N GLU A 238 -6.94 13.02 8.95
CA GLU A 238 -7.02 14.13 9.90
C GLU A 238 -7.82 13.77 11.15
N ASP A 239 -8.82 12.89 11.03
CA ASP A 239 -9.61 12.39 12.17
C ASP A 239 -8.80 11.47 13.10
N LEU A 240 -7.69 10.90 12.62
CA LEU A 240 -6.79 10.08 13.43
C LEU A 240 -5.98 10.91 14.45
N GLY A 241 -5.77 12.21 14.17
CA GLY A 241 -4.96 13.08 15.02
C GLY A 241 -3.60 12.48 15.38
N ALA A 242 -3.29 12.40 16.68
CA ALA A 242 -2.00 11.85 17.16
C ALA A 242 -1.79 10.36 16.82
N PHE A 243 -2.84 9.60 16.53
CA PHE A 243 -2.70 8.20 16.10
C PHE A 243 -2.02 8.08 14.74
N LEU A 244 -2.15 9.08 13.85
CA LEU A 244 -1.48 9.08 12.56
C LEU A 244 0.05 9.07 12.72
N LEU A 245 0.59 9.83 13.68
CA LEU A 245 2.03 9.84 13.98
C LEU A 245 2.52 8.48 14.48
N ILE A 246 1.74 7.82 15.33
CA ILE A 246 2.06 6.48 15.84
C ILE A 246 2.02 5.46 14.70
N ALA A 247 0.98 5.53 13.85
CA ALA A 247 0.81 4.66 12.69
C ALA A 247 1.97 4.83 11.70
N ALA A 248 2.33 6.06 11.36
CA ALA A 248 3.43 6.37 10.44
C ALA A 248 4.78 5.86 10.97
N ALA A 249 5.05 6.03 12.27
CA ALA A 249 6.27 5.52 12.88
C ALA A 249 6.33 3.98 12.90
N ALA A 250 5.19 3.33 13.05
CA ALA A 250 5.11 1.88 13.08
C ALA A 250 5.10 1.23 11.69
N ASP A 251 4.72 1.97 10.64
CA ASP A 251 4.48 1.42 9.31
C ASP A 251 5.72 0.75 8.69
N SER A 252 6.93 1.23 9.02
CA SER A 252 8.19 0.64 8.54
C SER A 252 8.83 -0.35 9.52
N GLY A 253 8.22 -0.59 10.69
CA GLY A 253 8.81 -1.35 11.78
C GLY A 253 8.36 -2.81 11.86
N ALA A 254 9.02 -3.57 12.74
CA ALA A 254 8.52 -4.88 13.14
C ALA A 254 7.21 -4.73 13.93
N MET A 255 6.34 -5.74 13.85
CA MET A 255 5.08 -5.75 14.58
C MET A 255 5.32 -5.59 16.09
N HIS A 256 4.62 -4.63 16.71
CA HIS A 256 4.71 -4.41 18.15
C HIS A 256 4.20 -5.64 18.94
N PRO A 257 4.80 -6.01 20.08
CA PRO A 257 4.39 -7.19 20.86
C PRO A 257 2.90 -7.22 21.23
N ASP A 258 2.28 -6.07 21.49
CA ASP A 258 0.85 -6.01 21.79
C ASP A 258 -0.02 -6.36 20.58
N ALA A 259 0.36 -5.92 19.37
CA ALA A 259 -0.33 -6.30 18.14
C ALA A 259 -0.14 -7.79 17.85
N ALA A 260 1.08 -8.32 18.04
CA ALA A 260 1.36 -9.75 17.90
C ALA A 260 0.63 -10.61 18.95
N ALA A 261 0.38 -10.08 20.15
CA ALA A 261 -0.45 -10.75 21.15
C ALA A 261 -1.90 -10.84 20.69
N LEU A 262 -2.44 -9.78 20.07
CA LEU A 262 -3.78 -9.77 19.50
C LEU A 262 -3.89 -10.63 18.24
N GLU A 263 -2.86 -10.71 17.41
CA GLU A 263 -2.83 -11.55 16.21
C GLU A 263 -3.01 -13.04 16.55
N ARG A 264 -2.41 -13.49 17.65
CA ARG A 264 -2.54 -14.86 18.17
C ARG A 264 -3.95 -15.19 18.70
N LEU A 265 -4.84 -14.20 18.85
CA LEU A 265 -6.21 -14.42 19.28
C LEU A 265 -7.12 -14.76 18.10
N ASP A 266 -8.04 -15.69 18.33
CA ASP A 266 -9.11 -15.98 17.38
C ASP A 266 -10.02 -14.76 17.16
N ALA A 267 -10.72 -14.73 16.02
CA ALA A 267 -11.57 -13.61 15.63
C ALA A 267 -12.68 -13.30 16.64
N ARG A 268 -13.28 -14.33 17.27
CA ARG A 268 -14.37 -14.16 18.26
C ARG A 268 -13.87 -13.53 19.55
N THR A 269 -12.62 -13.80 19.91
CA THR A 269 -11.96 -13.21 21.07
C THR A 269 -11.60 -11.75 20.81
N ARG A 270 -11.12 -11.42 19.62
CA ARG A 270 -10.89 -10.02 19.21
C ARG A 270 -12.20 -9.22 19.19
N GLU A 271 -13.26 -9.79 18.62
CA GLU A 271 -14.61 -9.20 18.63
C GLU A 271 -15.13 -8.95 20.05
N LEU A 272 -14.87 -9.87 20.99
CA LEU A 272 -15.21 -9.68 22.40
C LEU A 272 -14.47 -8.48 23.01
N LEU A 273 -13.17 -8.35 22.76
CA LEU A 273 -12.38 -7.23 23.26
C LEU A 273 -12.84 -5.89 22.66
N ASP A 274 -13.10 -5.86 21.35
CA ASP A 274 -13.65 -4.69 20.67
C ASP A 274 -14.99 -4.26 21.29
N ALA A 275 -15.90 -5.22 21.54
CA ALA A 275 -17.17 -4.94 22.20
C ALA A 275 -16.99 -4.44 23.64
N VAL A 276 -16.09 -5.03 24.43
CA VAL A 276 -15.84 -4.60 25.82
C VAL A 276 -15.29 -3.17 25.88
N VAL A 277 -14.37 -2.82 24.97
CA VAL A 277 -13.78 -1.48 24.92
C VAL A 277 -14.78 -0.45 24.39
N HIS A 278 -15.56 -0.79 23.36
CA HIS A 278 -16.57 0.10 22.79
C HIS A 278 -17.71 0.39 23.77
N GLU A 279 -18.26 -0.65 24.40
CA GLU A 279 -19.42 -0.52 25.29
C GLU A 279 -19.05 -0.05 26.71
N GLN A 280 -17.75 -0.09 27.06
CA GLN A 280 -17.22 0.18 28.40
C GLN A 280 -17.93 -0.60 29.52
N SER A 281 -18.56 -1.73 29.18
CA SER A 281 -19.38 -2.53 30.08
C SER A 281 -19.46 -3.98 29.60
N VAL A 282 -19.11 -4.92 30.48
CA VAL A 282 -19.18 -6.36 30.18
C VAL A 282 -20.62 -6.78 29.89
N ARG A 283 -21.59 -6.19 30.58
CA ARG A 283 -23.02 -6.52 30.38
C ARG A 283 -23.52 -6.02 29.02
N ALA A 284 -23.17 -4.79 28.64
CA ALA A 284 -23.56 -4.24 27.34
C ALA A 284 -22.86 -4.98 26.19
N ALA A 285 -21.57 -5.30 26.34
CA ALA A 285 -20.84 -6.14 25.41
C ALA A 285 -21.48 -7.54 25.25
N ALA A 286 -21.92 -8.15 26.35
CA ALA A 286 -22.62 -9.44 26.30
C ALA A 286 -23.95 -9.36 25.53
N VAL A 287 -24.72 -8.29 25.72
CA VAL A 287 -25.95 -8.04 24.96
C VAL A 287 -25.64 -7.86 23.47
N ARG A 288 -24.65 -7.03 23.12
CA ARG A 288 -24.22 -6.81 21.73
C ARG A 288 -23.80 -8.11 21.04
N LEU A 289 -23.08 -8.97 21.75
CA LEU A 289 -22.56 -10.23 21.22
C LEU A 289 -23.60 -11.37 21.25
N GLY A 290 -24.79 -11.16 21.83
CA GLY A 290 -25.79 -12.22 22.03
C GLY A 290 -25.32 -13.34 22.97
N ARG A 291 -24.49 -13.03 23.97
CA ARG A 291 -23.88 -13.99 24.91
C ARG A 291 -24.33 -13.74 26.35
N HIS A 292 -24.21 -14.77 27.19
CA HIS A 292 -24.44 -14.60 28.63
C HIS A 292 -23.29 -13.80 29.28
N HIS A 293 -23.64 -12.87 30.18
CA HIS A 293 -22.67 -12.00 30.84
C HIS A 293 -21.57 -12.77 31.59
N SER A 294 -21.91 -13.89 32.24
CA SER A 294 -20.95 -14.76 32.93
C SER A 294 -19.92 -15.34 31.97
N SER A 295 -20.36 -15.84 30.82
CA SER A 295 -19.46 -16.38 29.79
C SER A 295 -18.53 -15.32 29.21
N VAL A 296 -19.02 -14.09 29.01
CA VAL A 296 -18.17 -12.97 28.57
C VAL A 296 -17.16 -12.58 29.64
N GLN A 297 -17.58 -12.54 30.90
CA GLN A 297 -16.71 -12.24 32.03
C GLN A 297 -15.59 -13.27 32.20
N ASP A 298 -15.92 -14.56 32.17
CA ASP A 298 -14.94 -15.66 32.30
C ASP A 298 -13.94 -15.63 31.14
N ARG A 299 -14.42 -15.42 29.91
CA ARG A 299 -13.55 -15.30 28.75
C ARG A 299 -12.66 -14.06 28.84
N LEU A 300 -13.19 -12.93 29.31
CA LEU A 300 -12.42 -11.70 29.48
C LEU A 300 -11.29 -11.90 30.51
N ILE A 301 -11.55 -12.58 31.64
CA ILE A 301 -10.51 -12.88 32.65
C ILE A 301 -9.36 -13.67 32.03
N ALA A 302 -9.67 -14.74 31.28
CA ALA A 302 -8.65 -15.56 30.63
C ALA A 302 -7.81 -14.76 29.60
N VAL A 303 -8.45 -13.83 28.87
CA VAL A 303 -7.76 -13.03 27.85
C VAL A 303 -6.92 -11.93 28.48
N ILE A 304 -7.35 -11.33 29.60
CA ILE A 304 -6.55 -10.35 30.34
C ILE A 304 -5.22 -10.95 30.79
N ASP A 305 -5.24 -12.20 31.27
CA ASP A 305 -4.01 -12.93 31.65
C ASP A 305 -3.09 -13.12 30.44
N GLN A 306 -3.65 -13.49 29.28
CA GLN A 306 -2.89 -13.64 28.04
C GLN A 306 -2.31 -12.31 27.49
N LEU A 307 -3.05 -11.20 27.63
CA LEU A 307 -2.61 -9.87 27.18
C LEU A 307 -1.60 -9.23 28.14
N GLY A 308 -1.64 -9.58 29.42
CA GLY A 308 -0.85 -8.94 30.47
C GLY A 308 -1.30 -7.51 30.81
N TYR A 309 -2.51 -7.11 30.40
CA TYR A 309 -3.14 -5.86 30.79
C TYR A 309 -4.67 -5.94 30.71
N ASP A 310 -5.35 -5.12 31.50
CA ASP A 310 -6.82 -5.05 31.53
C ASP A 310 -7.33 -3.92 30.61
N PRO A 311 -8.00 -4.25 29.49
CA PRO A 311 -8.51 -3.28 28.51
C PRO A 311 -9.68 -2.46 29.04
N ARG A 312 -10.15 -2.68 30.28
CA ARG A 312 -11.18 -1.84 30.93
C ARG A 312 -10.59 -0.65 31.69
N THR A 313 -9.30 -0.70 32.01
CA THR A 313 -8.62 0.43 32.66
C THR A 313 -8.32 1.53 31.65
N PRO A 314 -8.25 2.82 32.02
CA PRO A 314 -7.96 3.89 31.07
C PRO A 314 -6.65 3.69 30.29
N ARG A 315 -5.60 3.20 30.98
CA ARG A 315 -4.31 2.87 30.33
C ARG A 315 -4.42 1.64 29.44
N GLY A 316 -5.14 0.62 29.87
CA GLY A 316 -5.34 -0.60 29.08
C GLY A 316 -6.21 -0.38 27.84
N GLN A 317 -7.21 0.50 27.90
CA GLN A 317 -7.99 0.93 26.74
C GLN A 317 -7.09 1.57 25.69
N MET A 318 -6.26 2.55 26.08
CA MET A 318 -5.31 3.19 25.15
C MET A 318 -4.36 2.16 24.52
N ARG A 319 -3.77 1.28 25.35
CA ARG A 319 -2.87 0.21 24.88
C ARG A 319 -3.57 -0.73 23.90
N PHE A 320 -4.81 -1.14 24.20
CA PHE A 320 -5.61 -1.97 23.31
C PHE A 320 -5.92 -1.27 21.98
N THR A 321 -6.39 -0.02 22.01
CA THR A 321 -6.74 0.75 20.81
C THR A 321 -5.53 0.90 19.89
N VAL A 322 -4.37 1.27 20.43
CA VAL A 322 -3.12 1.34 19.65
C VAL A 322 -2.75 -0.04 19.11
N ALA A 323 -2.80 -1.10 19.93
CA ALA A 323 -2.47 -2.45 19.48
C ALA A 323 -3.40 -2.97 18.38
N ARG A 324 -4.71 -2.65 18.44
CA ARG A 324 -5.67 -2.98 17.38
C ARG A 324 -5.39 -2.22 16.09
N MET A 325 -5.06 -0.94 16.18
CA MET A 325 -4.64 -0.12 15.04
C MET A 325 -3.39 -0.71 14.38
N LEU A 326 -2.35 -1.01 15.16
CA LEU A 326 -1.11 -1.61 14.69
C LEU A 326 -1.33 -2.99 14.05
N LEU A 327 -2.22 -3.81 14.63
CA LEU A 327 -2.59 -5.09 14.03
C LEU A 327 -3.29 -4.91 12.67
N ARG A 328 -4.16 -3.90 12.52
CA ARG A 328 -4.78 -3.60 11.22
C ARG A 328 -3.76 -3.16 10.19
N LEU A 329 -2.79 -2.32 10.57
CA LEU A 329 -1.71 -1.92 9.67
C LEU A 329 -0.88 -3.12 9.22
N ALA A 330 -0.63 -4.10 10.07
CA ALA A 330 0.17 -5.26 9.68
C ALA A 330 -0.44 -6.12 8.55
N HIS A 331 -1.73 -5.93 8.22
CA HIS A 331 -2.47 -6.69 7.21
C HIS A 331 -2.90 -5.80 6.04
#